data_AF-A0A1G8BCP8-F1
#
_entry.id   AF-A0A1G8BCP8-F1
#
_cell.length_a   1.000
_cell.length_b   1.000
_cell.length_c   1.000
_cell.angle_alpha   90.00
_cell.angle_beta   90.00
_cell.angle_gamma   90.00
#
_symmetry.space_group_name_H-M   'P 1'
#
loop_
_entity.id
_entity.type
_entity.pdbx_description
1 polymer ?
#
loop_
_entity_poly.entity_id
_entity_poly.type
_entity_poly.pdbx_seq_one_letter_code
_entity_poly.pdbx_strand_id
1 'polypeptide(L)'
;MNIDGTWRLTMVTGGGEDTVELVLRSAGDALDGTFDGRPISEGKLKGVEVTFTASITSPLKAKLKCAATLDGDAMTGKAKAVFLTVPFTATRVSGDPT
;
A
#
# COMPACT_ATOMS: atom_id res chain seq x y z
N MET A 1 2.29 -1.52 17.55
CA MET A 1 1.69 -2.05 16.31
C MET A 1 2.71 -1.80 15.21
N ASN A 2 3.29 -2.85 14.64
CA ASN A 2 4.40 -2.72 13.70
C ASN A 2 3.84 -2.78 12.28
N ILE A 3 4.07 -1.77 11.44
CA ILE A 3 3.66 -1.84 10.02
C ILE A 3 4.75 -2.52 9.16
N ASP A 4 5.95 -2.67 9.70
CA ASP A 4 7.11 -3.11 8.94
C ASP A 4 6.93 -4.54 8.45
N GLY A 5 7.26 -4.78 7.19
CA GLY A 5 7.19 -6.09 6.56
C GLY A 5 6.58 -6.06 5.18
N THR A 6 6.34 -7.25 4.65
CA THR A 6 5.73 -7.46 3.34
C THR A 6 4.25 -7.67 3.48
N TRP A 7 3.50 -7.02 2.60
CA TRP A 7 2.04 -7.02 2.55
C TRP A 7 1.60 -7.43 1.16
N ARG A 8 0.56 -8.25 1.11
CA ARG A 8 -0.15 -8.57 -0.12
C ARG A 8 -1.32 -7.61 -0.25
N LEU A 9 -1.21 -6.65 -1.15
CA LEU A 9 -2.21 -5.63 -1.39
C LEU A 9 -3.09 -6.03 -2.59
N THR A 10 -4.40 -6.09 -2.38
CA THR A 10 -5.40 -6.40 -3.41
C THR A 10 -6.28 -5.18 -3.65
N MET A 11 -6.27 -4.67 -4.88
CA MET A 11 -7.09 -3.55 -5.36
C MET A 11 -8.26 -4.09 -6.18
N VAL A 12 -9.48 -3.65 -5.87
CA VAL A 12 -10.68 -4.06 -6.61
C VAL A 12 -11.04 -2.98 -7.63
N THR A 13 -10.60 -3.16 -8.88
CA THR A 13 -10.91 -2.24 -9.99
C THR A 13 -12.15 -2.73 -10.75
N GLY A 14 -12.78 -1.85 -11.54
CA GLY A 14 -13.96 -2.23 -12.35
C GLY A 14 -13.71 -3.35 -13.38
N GLY A 15 -12.45 -3.67 -13.67
CA GLY A 15 -12.04 -4.78 -14.55
C GLY A 15 -11.60 -6.06 -13.84
N GLY A 16 -11.57 -6.08 -12.50
CA GLY A 16 -11.11 -7.22 -11.70
C GLY A 16 -10.27 -6.83 -10.50
N GLU A 17 -9.82 -7.85 -9.77
CA GLU A 17 -8.91 -7.71 -8.64
C GLU A 17 -7.46 -7.78 -9.11
N ASP A 18 -6.66 -6.80 -8.71
CA ASP A 18 -5.23 -6.75 -8.97
C ASP A 18 -4.47 -6.89 -7.66
N THR A 19 -3.55 -7.84 -7.58
CA THR A 19 -2.80 -8.13 -6.35
C THR A 19 -1.32 -7.87 -6.56
N VAL A 20 -0.76 -7.03 -5.69
CA VAL A 20 0.63 -6.58 -5.75
C VAL A 20 1.33 -6.73 -4.40
N GLU A 21 2.65 -6.78 -4.43
CA GLU A 21 3.46 -6.75 -3.22
C GLU A 21 3.65 -5.31 -2.73
N LEU A 22 3.48 -5.09 -1.43
CA LEU A 22 3.75 -3.83 -0.75
C LEU A 22 4.71 -4.10 0.41
N VAL A 23 5.93 -3.59 0.33
CA VAL A 23 6.90 -3.65 1.43
C VAL A 23 6.90 -2.31 2.14
N LEU A 24 6.71 -2.32 3.45
CA LEU A 24 6.69 -1.10 4.28
C LEU A 24 7.76 -1.17 5.37
N ARG A 25 8.32 -0.01 5.70
CA ARG A 25 9.25 0.20 6.81
C ARG A 25 8.97 1.57 7.41
N SER A 26 8.67 1.59 8.71
CA SER A 26 8.48 2.78 9.49
C SER A 26 9.82 3.35 9.95
N ALA A 27 9.93 4.67 9.91
CA ALA A 27 11.08 5.44 10.37
C ALA A 27 10.57 6.63 11.18
N GLY A 28 10.20 6.37 12.43
CA GLY A 28 9.45 7.34 13.26
C GLY A 28 8.06 7.59 12.67
N ASP A 29 7.78 8.83 12.27
CA ASP A 29 6.51 9.22 11.63
C ASP A 29 6.52 9.04 10.09
N ALA A 30 7.69 8.75 9.50
CA ALA A 30 7.84 8.52 8.07
C ALA A 30 7.64 7.03 7.74
N LEU A 31 7.20 6.78 6.50
CA LEU A 31 7.04 5.44 5.98
C LEU A 31 7.80 5.32 4.65
N ASP A 32 8.76 4.42 4.61
CA ASP A 32 9.49 4.05 3.41
C ASP A 32 9.04 2.67 2.93
N GLY A 33 9.27 2.37 1.66
CA GLY A 33 8.81 1.10 1.13
C GLY A 33 8.83 0.98 -0.38
N THR A 34 8.33 -0.15 -0.86
CA THR A 34 8.15 -0.43 -2.27
C THR A 34 6.74 -0.93 -2.54
N PHE A 35 6.15 -0.44 -3.62
CA PHE A 35 4.89 -0.91 -4.19
C PHE A 35 5.22 -1.57 -5.53
N ASP A 36 5.01 -2.88 -5.62
CA ASP A 36 5.34 -3.70 -6.78
C ASP A 36 6.79 -3.50 -7.24
N GLY A 37 7.72 -3.57 -6.28
CA GLY A 37 9.17 -3.34 -6.52
C GLY A 37 9.58 -1.89 -6.78
N ARG A 38 8.65 -0.93 -6.78
CA ARG A 38 8.95 0.50 -7.02
C ARG A 38 8.87 1.31 -5.74
N PRO A 39 9.77 2.29 -5.52
CA PRO A 39 9.76 3.08 -4.30
C PRO A 39 8.47 3.87 -4.16
N ILE A 40 7.91 3.86 -2.95
CA ILE A 40 6.84 4.79 -2.56
C ILE A 40 7.45 6.14 -2.16
N SER A 41 6.61 7.16 -2.10
CA SER A 41 6.97 8.53 -1.71
C SER A 41 5.89 9.11 -0.80
N GLU A 42 6.21 10.19 -0.07
CA GLU A 42 5.26 10.86 0.84
C GLU A 42 4.63 9.89 1.87
N GLY A 43 5.36 8.83 2.23
CA GLY A 43 4.88 7.84 3.18
C GLY A 43 4.87 8.41 4.59
N LYS A 44 3.75 8.23 5.29
CA LYS A 44 3.54 8.66 6.68
C LYS A 44 2.75 7.61 7.44
N LEU A 45 3.12 7.44 8.70
CA LEU A 45 2.41 6.62 9.66
C LEU A 45 2.01 7.48 10.86
N LYS A 46 0.71 7.57 11.14
CA LYS A 46 0.18 8.30 12.30
C LYS A 46 -0.75 7.40 13.11
N GLY A 47 -0.20 6.75 14.13
CA GLY A 47 -0.94 5.75 14.91
C GLY A 47 -1.30 4.54 14.05
N VAL A 48 -2.56 4.47 13.61
CA VAL A 48 -3.07 3.44 12.70
C VAL A 48 -3.33 3.96 11.28
N GLU A 49 -3.21 5.26 11.05
CA GLU A 49 -3.40 5.84 9.72
C GLU A 49 -2.11 5.75 8.91
N VAL A 50 -2.23 5.23 7.70
CA VAL A 50 -1.14 5.00 6.76
C VAL A 50 -1.43 5.77 5.49
N THR A 51 -0.52 6.64 5.07
CA THR A 51 -0.64 7.33 3.78
C THR A 51 0.64 7.21 2.99
N PHE A 52 0.58 6.92 1.70
CA PHE A 52 1.73 6.89 0.81
C PHE A 52 1.34 7.15 -0.63
N THR A 53 2.30 7.57 -1.44
CA THR A 53 2.14 7.81 -2.88
C THR A 53 2.97 6.78 -3.66
N ALA A 54 2.30 5.91 -4.40
CA ALA A 54 2.93 4.98 -5.34
C ALA A 54 2.98 5.57 -6.76
N SER A 55 4.01 5.22 -7.53
CA SER A 55 4.15 5.66 -8.92
C SER A 55 3.95 4.49 -9.89
N ILE A 56 2.92 4.58 -10.71
CA ILE A 56 2.64 3.66 -11.80
C ILE A 56 3.27 4.25 -13.07
N THR A 57 4.17 3.53 -13.73
CA THR A 57 4.91 4.03 -14.91
C THR A 57 4.43 3.44 -16.24
N SER A 58 3.51 2.47 -16.22
CA SER A 58 2.99 1.80 -17.42
C SER A 58 1.49 1.54 -17.26
N PRO A 59 0.66 1.73 -18.32
CA PRO A 59 1.03 2.23 -19.66
C PRO A 59 1.21 3.76 -19.72
N LEU A 60 0.76 4.50 -18.70
CA LEU A 60 0.97 5.95 -18.54
C LEU A 60 1.52 6.24 -17.15
N LYS A 61 2.43 7.22 -17.03
CA LYS A 61 2.96 7.68 -15.73
C LYS A 61 1.84 8.34 -14.92
N ALA A 62 1.43 7.69 -13.83
CA ALA A 62 0.43 8.20 -12.90
C ALA A 62 0.88 8.01 -11.45
N LYS A 63 0.43 8.90 -10.56
CA LYS A 63 0.61 8.76 -9.12
C LYS A 63 -0.68 8.21 -8.51
N LEU A 64 -0.53 7.25 -7.62
CA LEU A 64 -1.59 6.66 -6.84
C LEU A 64 -1.43 7.10 -5.38
N LYS A 65 -2.36 7.91 -4.89
CA LYS A 65 -2.36 8.34 -3.49
C LYS A 65 -3.14 7.32 -2.67
N CYS A 66 -2.45 6.58 -1.82
CA CYS A 66 -3.04 5.56 -0.96
C CYS A 66 -3.24 6.11 0.45
N ALA A 67 -4.42 5.87 1.01
CA ALA A 67 -4.73 6.10 2.40
C ALA A 67 -5.41 4.86 2.98
N ALA A 68 -4.88 4.32 4.07
CA ALA A 68 -5.37 3.11 4.72
C ALA A 68 -5.34 3.24 6.24
N THR A 69 -6.06 2.34 6.89
CA THR A 69 -6.00 2.11 8.32
C THR A 69 -5.45 0.72 8.57
N LEU A 70 -4.44 0.63 9.43
CA LEU A 70 -3.84 -0.60 9.91
C LEU A 70 -4.68 -1.20 11.05
N ASP A 71 -5.04 -2.46 10.92
CA ASP A 71 -5.79 -3.24 11.90
C ASP A 71 -5.12 -4.63 12.07
N GLY A 72 -4.24 -4.73 13.05
CA GLY A 72 -3.36 -5.89 13.27
C GLY A 72 -2.52 -6.24 12.03
N ASP A 73 -2.87 -7.36 11.41
CA ASP A 73 -2.24 -7.92 10.20
C ASP A 73 -3.04 -7.66 8.91
N ALA A 74 -4.05 -6.79 8.99
CA ALA A 74 -4.81 -6.31 7.86
C ALA A 74 -4.67 -4.78 7.71
N MET A 75 -4.77 -4.31 6.49
CA MET A 75 -4.96 -2.90 6.16
C MET A 75 -6.15 -2.77 5.24
N THR A 76 -6.98 -1.77 5.49
CA THR A 76 -8.09 -1.43 4.59
C THR A 76 -7.99 0.03 4.21
N GLY A 77 -8.16 0.32 2.92
CA GLY A 77 -7.89 1.66 2.42
C GLY A 77 -8.48 1.95 1.06
N LYS A 78 -8.15 3.13 0.57
CA LYS A 78 -8.55 3.63 -0.74
C LYS A 78 -7.34 4.21 -1.45
N ALA A 79 -7.21 3.85 -2.72
CA ALA A 79 -6.18 4.33 -3.61
C ALA A 79 -6.82 5.30 -4.61
N LYS A 80 -6.39 6.55 -4.59
CA LYS A 80 -6.89 7.60 -5.48
C LYS A 80 -5.94 7.80 -6.65
N ALA A 81 -6.40 7.41 -7.83
CA ALA A 81 -5.80 7.74 -9.11
C ALA A 81 -6.43 9.03 -9.67
N VAL A 82 -5.92 9.51 -10.81
CA VAL A 82 -6.31 10.79 -11.43
C VAL A 82 -7.83 10.88 -11.69
N PHE A 83 -8.47 9.76 -12.08
CA PHE A 83 -9.88 9.74 -12.47
C PHE A 83 -10.75 8.78 -11.66
N LEU A 84 -10.16 7.98 -10.77
CA LEU A 84 -10.87 6.92 -10.05
C LEU A 84 -10.33 6.78 -8.63
N THR A 85 -11.22 6.45 -7.70
CA THR A 85 -10.85 5.96 -6.37
C THR A 85 -11.19 4.49 -6.29
N VAL A 86 -10.21 3.68 -5.92
CA VAL A 86 -10.28 2.23 -5.89
C VAL A 86 -10.13 1.77 -4.44
N PRO A 87 -11.06 0.98 -3.88
CA PRO A 87 -10.84 0.36 -2.57
C PRO A 87 -9.75 -0.70 -2.68
N PHE A 88 -8.92 -0.78 -1.65
CA PHE A 88 -7.92 -1.83 -1.53
C PHE A 88 -7.90 -2.41 -0.13
N THR A 89 -7.49 -3.67 -0.06
CA THR A 89 -7.14 -4.33 1.20
C THR A 89 -5.70 -4.78 1.11
N ALA A 90 -5.01 -4.88 2.24
CA ALA A 90 -3.73 -5.54 2.28
C ALA A 90 -3.65 -6.46 3.49
N THR A 91 -3.02 -7.61 3.32
CA THR A 91 -2.81 -8.58 4.40
C THR A 91 -1.32 -8.80 4.57
N ARG A 92 -0.86 -8.94 5.80
CA ARG A 92 0.56 -9.22 6.06
C ARG A 92 0.89 -10.56 5.44
N VAL A 93 1.98 -10.61 4.69
CA VAL A 93 2.58 -11.88 4.28
C VAL A 93 3.27 -12.43 5.51
N SER A 94 2.53 -13.21 6.32
CA SER A 94 3.15 -14.06 7.32
C SER A 94 3.92 -15.13 6.56
N GLY A 95 5.23 -14.93 6.41
CA GLY A 95 6.10 -16.04 6.08
C GLY A 95 6.02 -17.01 7.25
N ASP A 96 5.37 -18.16 7.07
CA ASP A 96 5.94 -19.37 7.65
C ASP A 96 7.17 -19.68 6.79
N PRO A 97 8.40 -19.54 7.31
CA PRO A 97 9.54 -20.20 6.69
C PRO A 97 9.35 -21.70 6.95
N THR A 98 8.80 -22.43 5.98
CA THR A 98 8.95 -23.89 5.97
C THR A 98 10.38 -24.23 5.56
#